data_AF-A0A7C5S756-F1
#
_entry.id   AF-A0A7C5S756-F1
#
_cell.length_a   1.000
_cell.length_b   1.000
_cell.length_c   1.000
_cell.angle_alpha   90.00
_cell.angle_beta   90.00
_cell.angle_gamma   90.00
#
_symmetry.space_group_name_H-M   'P 1'
#
loop_
_entity.id
_entity.type
_entity.pdbx_description
1 polymer ?
#
loop_
_entity_poly.entity_id
_entity_poly.type
_entity_poly.pdbx_seq_one_letter_code
_entity_poly.pdbx_strand_id
1 'polypeptide(L)'
;PSPPPQPEPPPSHPNHSEHPEQKEKPAQHTTAIDPVCGMEVDTRTALRYRWRGRTYYFCDSTDMAEFARNPKRFLQSHEGDEQ
;
A
#
# COMPACT_ATOMS: atom_id res chain seq x y z
N PRO A 1 19.11 1.43 -16.19
CA PRO A 1 17.99 2.30 -15.75
C PRO A 1 17.81 2.13 -14.24
N SER A 2 18.20 3.13 -13.45
CA SER A 2 18.05 3.06 -11.99
C SER A 2 16.57 3.05 -11.62
N PRO A 3 16.13 2.23 -10.65
CA PRO A 3 14.79 2.36 -10.12
C PRO A 3 14.61 3.77 -9.54
N PRO A 4 13.47 4.44 -9.79
CA PRO A 4 13.23 5.76 -9.23
C PRO A 4 13.19 5.68 -7.70
N PRO A 5 13.65 6.70 -6.96
CA PRO A 5 13.62 6.68 -5.51
C PRO A 5 12.20 6.40 -5.01
N GLN A 6 12.12 5.51 -4.04
CA GLN A 6 10.88 5.28 -3.31
C GLN A 6 10.71 6.45 -2.32
N PRO A 7 9.51 7.02 -2.16
CA PRO A 7 9.27 7.94 -1.05
C PRO A 7 9.52 7.16 0.25
N GLU A 8 10.47 7.64 1.05
CA GLU A 8 10.84 7.03 2.32
C GLU A 8 9.60 6.92 3.21
N PRO A 9 9.38 5.78 3.91
CA PRO A 9 8.30 5.71 4.89
C PRO A 9 8.54 6.80 5.95
N PRO A 10 7.49 7.50 6.42
CA PRO A 10 7.66 8.52 7.46
C PRO A 10 8.28 7.87 8.71
N PRO A 11 9.19 8.55 9.41
CA PRO A 11 9.85 7.97 10.57
C PRO A 11 8.82 7.57 11.63
N SER A 12 8.87 6.31 12.04
CA SER A 12 8.10 5.80 13.18
C SER A 12 8.59 6.48 14.46
N HIS A 13 7.95 7.59 14.84
CA HIS A 13 8.24 8.29 16.09
C HIS A 13 7.57 7.59 17.27
N PRO A 14 8.33 7.12 18.28
CA PRO A 14 7.78 6.65 19.54
C PRO A 14 8.02 7.70 20.63
N ASN A 15 6.97 8.43 21.05
CA ASN A 15 6.88 8.89 22.44
C ASN A 15 5.43 9.21 22.85
N HIS A 16 5.23 9.36 24.16
CA HIS A 16 3.99 9.13 24.87
C HIS A 16 3.31 10.43 25.34
N SER A 17 2.00 10.33 25.58
CA SER A 17 1.20 11.15 26.52
C SER A 17 0.74 12.57 26.14
N GLU A 18 -0.53 12.80 26.48
CA GLU A 18 -1.26 14.06 26.75
C GLU A 18 -2.10 14.71 25.61
N HIS A 19 -3.35 15.05 25.98
CA HIS A 19 -4.53 15.51 25.22
C HIS A 19 -4.42 16.99 24.72
N PRO A 20 -5.38 17.59 23.93
CA PRO A 20 -6.79 17.20 23.72
C PRO A 20 -7.36 17.28 22.28
N GLU A 21 -8.62 16.86 22.17
CA GLU A 21 -9.57 17.00 21.05
C GLU A 21 -9.65 18.41 20.41
N GLN A 22 -9.33 18.54 19.10
CA GLN A 22 -9.86 19.58 18.19
C GLN A 22 -9.77 19.14 16.69
N LYS A 23 -10.94 19.02 16.05
CA LYS A 23 -11.28 19.35 14.63
C LYS A 23 -10.48 18.80 13.40
N GLU A 24 -11.29 18.29 12.45
CA GLU A 24 -11.22 18.59 10.99
C GLU A 24 -10.29 17.80 10.04
N LYS A 25 -10.54 16.48 9.92
CA LYS A 25 -10.91 15.78 8.67
C LYS A 25 -11.20 14.31 9.00
N PRO A 26 -12.07 13.59 8.25
CA PRO A 26 -12.25 12.17 8.50
C PRO A 26 -10.89 11.48 8.33
N ALA A 27 -10.47 10.74 9.35
CA ALA A 27 -9.38 9.79 9.23
C ALA A 27 -9.85 8.67 8.29
N GLN A 28 -9.73 8.92 7.00
CA GLN A 28 -9.98 7.92 5.97
C GLN A 28 -8.91 6.84 6.17
N HIS A 29 -9.31 5.72 6.77
CA HIS A 29 -8.54 4.50 6.73
C HIS A 29 -8.39 4.13 5.27
N THR A 30 -7.29 4.58 4.65
CA THR A 30 -6.97 4.27 3.28
C THR A 30 -6.46 2.84 3.28
N THR A 31 -7.39 1.90 3.19
CA THR A 31 -7.09 0.50 2.95
C THR A 31 -6.92 0.25 1.46
N ALA A 32 -6.22 -0.83 1.11
CA ALA A 32 -6.08 -1.31 -0.25
C ALA A 32 -6.15 -2.84 -0.23
N ILE A 33 -6.53 -3.44 -1.36
CA ILE A 33 -6.54 -4.88 -1.51
C ILE A 33 -5.16 -5.34 -2.00
N ASP A 34 -4.56 -6.30 -1.29
CA ASP A 34 -3.37 -7.00 -1.74
C ASP A 34 -3.73 -7.87 -2.97
N PRO A 35 -3.09 -7.65 -4.14
CA PRO A 35 -3.44 -8.36 -5.37
C PRO A 35 -2.95 -9.82 -5.42
N VAL A 36 -2.18 -10.28 -4.42
CA VAL A 36 -1.71 -11.67 -4.29
C VAL A 36 -2.67 -12.49 -3.43
N CYS A 37 -2.92 -12.03 -2.20
CA CYS A 37 -3.77 -12.76 -1.24
C CYS A 37 -5.24 -12.32 -1.22
N GLY A 38 -5.58 -11.17 -1.80
CA GLY A 38 -6.94 -10.63 -1.83
C GLY A 38 -7.41 -9.99 -0.51
N MET A 39 -6.51 -9.83 0.46
CA MET A 39 -6.83 -9.30 1.79
C MET A 39 -6.78 -7.76 1.81
N GLU A 40 -7.60 -7.15 2.66
CA GLU A 40 -7.53 -5.72 2.94
C GLU A 40 -6.32 -5.38 3.84
N VAL A 41 -5.50 -4.43 3.41
CA VAL A 41 -4.30 -3.96 4.12
C VAL A 41 -4.31 -2.44 4.27
N ASP A 42 -3.84 -1.91 5.41
CA ASP A 42 -3.75 -0.46 5.64
C ASP A 42 -2.56 0.14 4.87
N THR A 43 -2.81 1.10 3.99
CA THR A 43 -1.77 1.66 3.09
C THR A 43 -0.68 2.50 3.79
N ARG A 44 -0.83 2.75 5.09
CA ARG A 44 0.12 3.49 5.93
C ARG A 44 1.16 2.55 6.54
N THR A 45 0.79 1.30 6.81
CA THR A 45 1.69 0.25 7.37
C THR A 45 2.09 -0.82 6.35
N ALA A 46 1.26 -1.07 5.35
CA ALA A 46 1.51 -2.05 4.29
C ALA A 46 2.74 -1.71 3.43
N LEU A 47 3.40 -2.75 2.93
CA LEU A 47 4.48 -2.60 1.96
C LEU A 47 3.92 -2.07 0.63
N ARG A 48 4.66 -1.19 -0.03
CA ARG A 48 4.23 -0.52 -1.25
C ARG A 48 5.20 -0.75 -2.41
N TYR A 49 4.68 -1.18 -3.55
CA TYR A 49 5.46 -1.43 -4.76
C TYR A 49 4.90 -0.65 -5.95
N ARG A 50 5.77 0.04 -6.70
CA ARG A 50 5.36 0.88 -7.85
C ARG A 50 5.57 0.14 -9.17
N TRP A 51 4.48 -0.24 -9.84
CA TRP A 51 4.50 -0.95 -11.12
C TRP A 51 3.65 -0.24 -12.17
N ARG A 52 4.21 -0.01 -13.37
CA ARG A 52 3.59 0.77 -14.47
C ARG A 52 3.00 2.14 -14.04
N GLY A 53 3.60 2.79 -13.05
CA GLY A 53 3.12 4.07 -12.51
C GLY A 53 1.95 3.98 -11.53
N ARG A 54 1.41 2.78 -11.28
CA ARG A 54 0.46 2.51 -10.19
C ARG A 54 1.22 2.03 -8.94
N THR A 55 0.70 2.37 -7.76
CA THR A 55 1.22 1.88 -6.47
C THR A 55 0.31 0.77 -5.97
N TYR A 56 0.89 -0.39 -5.70
CA TYR A 56 0.23 -1.55 -5.11
C TYR A 56 0.69 -1.74 -3.68
N TYR A 57 -0.17 -2.31 -2.85
CA TYR A 57 0.06 -2.50 -1.42
C TYR A 57 -0.01 -3.99 -1.09
N PHE A 58 0.81 -4.43 -0.13
CA PHE A 58 0.98 -5.83 0.24
C PHE A 58 1.02 -6.00 1.75
N CYS A 59 0.44 -7.10 2.24
CA CYS A 59 0.49 -7.45 3.66
C CYS A 59 1.95 -7.68 4.08
N ASP A 60 2.66 -8.52 3.33
CA ASP A 60 3.98 -9.00 3.68
C ASP A 60 5.00 -8.90 2.53
N SER A 61 6.27 -9.00 2.90
CA SER A 61 7.39 -8.97 1.94
C SER A 61 7.38 -10.15 0.97
N THR A 62 6.75 -11.26 1.36
CA THR A 62 6.53 -12.45 0.54
C THR A 62 5.58 -12.15 -0.62
N ASP A 63 4.40 -11.56 -0.35
CA ASP A 63 3.43 -11.18 -1.38
C ASP A 63 4.02 -10.14 -2.33
N MET A 64 4.70 -9.12 -1.79
CA MET A 64 5.40 -8.12 -2.62
C MET A 64 6.45 -8.77 -3.54
N ALA A 65 7.20 -9.76 -3.06
CA ALA A 65 8.21 -10.47 -3.86
C ALA A 65 7.60 -11.40 -4.91
N GLU A 66 6.48 -12.06 -4.60
CA GLU A 66 5.76 -12.90 -5.55
C GLU A 66 5.08 -12.05 -6.64
N PHE A 67 4.48 -10.93 -6.26
CA PHE A 67 3.98 -9.91 -7.18
C PHE A 67 5.09 -9.37 -8.07
N ALA A 68 6.27 -9.03 -7.52
CA ALA A 68 7.40 -8.55 -8.31
C ALA A 68 7.90 -9.58 -9.34
N ARG A 69 7.76 -10.89 -9.05
CA ARG A 69 8.07 -11.98 -10.01
C ARG A 69 7.07 -12.06 -11.16
N ASN A 70 5.76 -11.93 -10.90
CA ASN A 70 4.71 -12.15 -11.89
C ASN A 70 3.56 -11.10 -11.84
N PRO A 71 3.83 -9.79 -11.92
CA PRO A 71 2.83 -8.76 -11.59
C PRO A 71 1.66 -8.79 -12.57
N LYS A 72 1.90 -9.14 -13.84
CA LYS A 72 0.83 -9.31 -14.84
C LYS A 72 -0.21 -10.36 -14.43
N ARG A 73 0.18 -11.45 -13.74
CA ARG A 73 -0.74 -12.53 -13.38
C ARG A 73 -1.72 -12.11 -12.30
N PHE A 74 -1.24 -11.39 -11.29
CA PHE A 74 -2.05 -10.87 -10.19
C PHE A 74 -2.98 -9.73 -10.64
N LEU A 75 -2.50 -8.90 -11.56
CA LEU A 75 -3.29 -7.77 -12.10
C LEU A 75 -4.29 -8.15 -13.19
N GLN A 76 -4.17 -9.34 -13.78
CA GLN A 76 -5.15 -9.86 -14.75
C GLN A 76 -6.52 -10.09 -14.09
N SER A 77 -6.57 -10.27 -12.77
CA SER A 77 -7.76 -10.65 -12.00
C SER A 77 -8.71 -9.51 -11.65
N HIS A 78 -8.47 -8.27 -12.11
CA HIS A 78 -9.28 -7.11 -11.74
C HIS A 78 -9.53 -6.12 -12.89
N GLU A 79 -9.61 -6.63 -14.14
CA GLU A 79 -10.02 -5.86 -15.32
C GLU A 79 -11.53 -6.03 -15.58
N GLY A 80 -12.32 -5.32 -14.77
CA GLY A 80 -13.76 -5.09 -14.83
C GLY A 80 -14.17 -4.24 -13.62
N ASP A 81 -14.93 -3.14 -13.71
CA ASP A 81 -15.61 -2.47 -14.84
C ASP A 81 -15.59 -0.93 -14.57
N GLU A 82 -16.02 0.00 -15.43
CA GLU A 82 -16.76 -0.08 -16.71
C GLU A 82 -16.16 0.96 -17.72
N GLN A 83 -16.97 1.58 -18.58
CA GLN A 83 -16.63 2.70 -19.50
C GLN A 83 -17.74 3.75 -19.52
#